data_AF-A0A257MBI1-F1
#
_entry.id   AF-A0A257MBI1-F1
#
_cell.length_a   1.000
_cell.length_b   1.000
_cell.length_c   1.000
_cell.angle_alpha   90.00
_cell.angle_beta   90.00
_cell.angle_gamma   90.00
#
_symmetry.space_group_name_H-M   'P 1'
#
loop_
_entity.id
_entity.type
_entity.pdbx_description
1 polymer ?
#
loop_
_entity_poly.entity_id
_entity_poly.type
_entity_poly.pdbx_seq_one_letter_code
_entity_poly.pdbx_strand_id
1 'polypeptide(L)'
;EEVGVESINYLAGLGDVSGELRRHILDLIRAGRAEDAEYFLEVMEEIHHLLMLFDYPDAITRGLRRKSDLARSMLERTRGDLTNALELAKVKRLFLQAEVTRKIDSPK
;
A
#
# COMPACT_ATOMS: atom_id res chain seq x y z
N GLU A 1 -1.31 24.21 -21.77
CA GLU A 1 0.13 24.01 -22.00
C GLU A 1 0.45 22.54 -21.75
N GLU A 2 0.87 21.83 -22.79
CA GLU A 2 1.49 20.50 -22.66
C GLU A 2 2.77 20.67 -21.86
N VAL A 3 2.75 20.27 -20.59
CA VAL A 3 3.97 20.23 -19.79
C VAL A 3 4.82 19.11 -20.39
N GLY A 4 5.82 19.49 -21.18
CA GLY A 4 6.85 18.61 -21.75
C GLY A 4 7.75 18.02 -20.66
N VAL A 5 7.17 17.36 -19.66
CA VAL A 5 7.89 16.51 -18.74
C VAL A 5 8.28 15.28 -19.56
N GLU A 6 9.55 15.16 -19.93
CA GLU A 6 10.07 13.92 -20.51
C GLU A 6 9.54 12.74 -19.68
N SER A 7 8.99 11.72 -20.34
CA SER A 7 8.33 10.57 -19.71
C SER A 7 9.19 9.91 -18.62
N ILE A 8 10.52 10.08 -18.69
CA ILE A 8 11.53 9.67 -17.72
C ILE A 8 11.37 10.37 -16.35
N ASN A 9 11.08 11.67 -16.31
CA ASN A 9 10.94 12.43 -15.07
C ASN A 9 9.63 12.12 -14.35
N TYR A 10 8.54 11.92 -15.12
CA TYR A 10 7.27 11.43 -14.58
C TYR A 10 7.44 10.04 -13.93
N LEU A 11 8.22 9.18 -14.58
CA LEU A 11 8.54 7.83 -14.14
C LEU A 11 9.46 7.72 -12.91
N ALA A 12 10.35 8.70 -12.72
CA ALA A 12 11.16 8.80 -11.52
C ALA A 12 10.28 9.23 -10.33
N GLY A 13 9.53 10.32 -10.50
CA GLY A 13 8.63 10.82 -9.46
C GLY A 13 7.60 9.79 -8.99
N LEU A 14 7.11 8.94 -9.90
CA LEU A 14 6.16 7.91 -9.54
C LEU A 14 6.73 6.77 -8.70
N GLY A 15 7.98 6.37 -8.98
CA GLY A 15 8.68 5.37 -8.19
C GLY A 15 8.96 5.89 -6.79
N ASP A 16 9.35 7.16 -6.69
CA ASP A 16 9.58 7.85 -5.42
C ASP A 16 8.28 7.96 -4.61
N VAL A 17 7.17 8.35 -5.24
CA VAL A 17 5.86 8.43 -4.58
C VAL A 17 5.38 7.06 -4.11
N SER A 18 5.47 6.03 -4.95
CA SER A 18 5.05 4.66 -4.58
C SER A 18 5.91 4.11 -3.43
N GLY A 19 7.22 4.41 -3.44
CA GLY A 19 8.12 4.04 -2.36
C GLY A 19 7.79 4.76 -1.05
N GLU A 20 7.49 6.05 -1.10
CA GLU A 20 7.14 6.84 0.09
C GLU A 20 5.77 6.44 0.67
N LEU A 21 4.79 6.13 -0.18
CA LEU A 21 3.50 5.57 0.26
C LEU A 21 3.70 4.24 0.99
N ARG A 22 4.49 3.33 0.41
CA ARG A 22 4.83 2.06 1.08
C ARG A 22 5.54 2.30 2.42
N ARG A 23 6.49 3.25 2.47
CA ARG A 23 7.18 3.60 3.72
C ARG A 23 6.19 4.07 4.78
N HIS A 24 5.28 4.97 4.40
CA HIS A 24 4.26 5.49 5.30
C HIS A 24 3.30 4.40 5.82
N ILE A 25 2.86 3.49 4.94
CA ILE A 25 2.04 2.33 5.31
C ILE A 25 2.76 1.46 6.35
N LEU A 26 4.04 1.16 6.11
CA LEU A 26 4.83 0.35 7.04
C LEU A 26 5.04 1.08 8.38
N ASP A 27 5.20 2.40 8.39
CA ASP A 27 5.31 3.18 9.62
C ASP A 27 4.00 3.17 10.42
N LEU A 28 2.84 3.27 9.76
CA LEU A 28 1.52 3.12 10.39
C LEU A 28 1.32 1.73 10.98
N ILE A 29 1.69 0.68 10.24
CA ILE A 29 1.65 -0.71 10.73
C ILE A 29 2.52 -0.85 11.99
N ARG A 30 3.75 -0.31 11.97
CA ARG A 30 4.66 -0.33 13.13
C ARG A 30 4.11 0.43 14.33
N ALA A 31 3.33 1.48 14.10
CA ALA A 31 2.64 2.24 15.15
C ALA A 31 1.36 1.54 15.66
N GLY A 32 1.00 0.36 15.14
CA GLY A 32 -0.24 -0.35 15.49
C GLY A 32 -1.49 0.28 14.88
N ARG A 33 -1.33 1.17 13.89
CA ARG A 33 -2.38 1.92 13.20
C ARG A 33 -2.64 1.36 11.80
N ALA A 34 -2.73 0.04 11.69
CA ALA A 34 -2.89 -0.64 10.41
C ALA A 34 -4.18 -0.21 9.67
N GLU A 35 -5.28 0.05 10.39
CA GLU A 35 -6.53 0.53 9.79
C GLU A 35 -6.34 1.87 9.05
N ASP A 36 -5.52 2.79 9.59
CA ASP A 36 -5.22 4.07 8.94
C ASP A 36 -4.40 3.92 7.64
N ALA A 37 -3.74 2.78 7.46
CA ALA A 37 -2.90 2.52 6.30
C ALA A 37 -3.70 2.08 5.06
N GLU A 38 -4.97 1.69 5.21
CA GLU A 38 -5.85 1.30 4.09
C GLU A 38 -6.01 2.44 3.08
N TYR A 39 -6.22 3.67 3.57
CA TYR A 39 -6.33 4.87 2.73
C TYR A 39 -5.10 5.06 1.83
N PHE A 40 -3.89 4.86 2.37
CA PHE A 40 -2.66 5.04 1.59
C PHE A 40 -2.44 3.90 0.59
N LEU A 41 -2.93 2.70 0.91
CA LEU A 41 -2.92 1.59 -0.03
C LEU A 41 -3.88 1.88 -1.20
N GLU A 42 -5.07 2.42 -0.94
CA GLU A 42 -6.02 2.85 -1.99
C GLU A 42 -5.39 3.89 -2.91
N VAL A 43 -4.73 4.92 -2.36
CA VAL A 43 -4.01 5.92 -3.17
C VAL A 43 -2.94 5.26 -4.04
N MET A 44 -2.22 4.26 -3.52
CA MET A 44 -1.23 3.50 -4.29
C MET A 44 -1.87 2.67 -5.42
N GLU A 45 -3.07 2.13 -5.19
CA GLU A 45 -3.87 1.43 -6.21
C GLU A 45 -4.36 2.37 -7.30
N GLU A 46 -4.86 3.55 -6.95
CA GLU A 46 -5.28 4.59 -7.91
C GLU A 46 -4.13 5.01 -8.81
N ILE A 47 -2.95 5.25 -8.23
CA ILE A 47 -1.74 5.56 -8.98
C ILE A 47 -1.41 4.44 -9.96
N HIS A 48 -1.44 3.17 -9.51
CA HIS A 48 -1.19 2.04 -10.40
C HIS A 48 -2.24 1.92 -11.51
N HIS A 49 -3.51 2.15 -11.20
CA HIS A 49 -4.60 2.11 -12.17
C HIS A 49 -4.42 3.16 -13.26
N LEU A 50 -4.10 4.40 -12.88
CA LEU A 50 -3.81 5.48 -13.82
C LEU A 50 -2.67 5.11 -14.76
N LEU A 51 -1.60 4.47 -14.29
CA LEU A 51 -0.51 4.02 -15.16
C LEU A 51 -0.95 2.98 -16.18
N MET A 52 -1.82 2.05 -15.80
CA MET A 52 -2.30 1.03 -16.73
C MET A 52 -3.16 1.63 -17.84
N LEU A 53 -3.81 2.77 -17.61
CA LEU A 53 -4.57 3.47 -18.64
C LEU A 53 -3.68 4.11 -19.71
N PHE A 54 -2.41 4.41 -19.37
CA PHE A 54 -1.41 4.95 -20.30
C PHE A 54 -0.57 3.86 -20.98
N ASP A 55 -1.09 2.64 -21.17
CA ASP A 55 -0.36 1.52 -21.80
C ASP A 55 -0.13 1.80 -23.31
N TYR A 56 0.84 2.65 -23.59
CA TYR A 56 1.35 2.95 -24.92
C TYR A 56 2.28 1.81 -25.39
N PRO A 57 2.29 1.48 -26.69
CA PRO A 57 3.16 0.44 -27.23
C PRO A 57 4.63 0.70 -26.86
N ASP A 58 5.38 -0.35 -26.50
CA ASP A 58 6.79 -0.28 -26.04
C ASP A 58 7.71 0.58 -26.93
N ALA A 59 7.40 0.68 -28.22
CA ALA A 59 8.11 1.52 -29.19
C ALA A 59 8.10 3.02 -28.83
N ILE A 60 7.14 3.46 -28.01
CA ILE A 60 6.95 4.87 -27.61
C ILE A 60 7.43 5.11 -26.17
N THR A 61 7.43 4.07 -25.30
CA THR A 61 7.49 4.28 -23.84
C THR A 61 8.85 4.12 -23.18
N ARG A 62 9.90 3.73 -23.92
CA ARG A 62 11.31 3.66 -23.45
C ARG A 62 11.50 3.00 -22.06
N GLY A 63 10.76 1.92 -21.76
CA GLY A 63 10.91 1.15 -20.52
C GLY A 63 9.88 1.42 -19.42
N LEU A 64 8.81 2.16 -19.71
CA LEU A 64 7.64 2.37 -18.83
C LEU A 64 7.03 1.04 -18.33
N ARG A 65 6.94 0.03 -19.21
CA ARG A 65 6.39 -1.29 -18.89
C ARG A 65 7.08 -1.95 -17.69
N ARG A 66 8.42 -1.97 -17.70
CA ARG A 66 9.23 -2.55 -16.61
C ARG A 66 9.03 -1.80 -15.29
N LYS A 67 8.82 -0.49 -15.33
CA LYS A 67 8.54 0.32 -14.12
C LYS A 67 7.11 0.12 -13.62
N SER A 68 6.13 -0.04 -14.51
CA SER A 68 4.77 -0.44 -14.14
C SER A 68 4.76 -1.80 -13.43
N ASP A 69 5.55 -2.76 -13.92
CA ASP A 69 5.71 -4.07 -13.26
C ASP A 69 6.35 -3.95 -11.87
N LEU A 70 7.33 -3.05 -11.70
CA LEU A 70 7.93 -2.76 -10.38
C LEU A 70 6.92 -2.11 -9.42
N ALA A 71 6.14 -1.14 -9.90
CA ALA A 71 5.08 -0.50 -9.12
C ALA A 71 4.01 -1.53 -8.70
N ARG A 72 3.58 -2.40 -9.63
CA ARG A 72 2.67 -3.52 -9.35
C ARG A 72 3.24 -4.45 -8.28
N SER A 73 4.49 -4.90 -8.44
CA SER A 73 5.14 -5.78 -7.46
C SER A 73 5.24 -5.12 -6.08
N MET A 74 5.45 -3.81 -6.02
CA MET A 74 5.46 -3.07 -4.76
C MET A 74 4.06 -2.98 -4.14
N LEU A 75 3.04 -2.71 -4.95
CA LEU A 75 1.64 -2.65 -4.52
C LEU A 75 1.19 -3.99 -3.94
N GLU A 76 1.40 -5.10 -4.65
CA GLU A 76 0.99 -6.43 -4.19
C GLU A 76 1.65 -6.83 -2.87
N ARG A 77 2.95 -6.53 -2.71
CA ARG A 77 3.65 -6.76 -1.44
C ARG A 77 3.08 -5.91 -0.31
N THR A 78 2.77 -4.65 -0.59
CA THR A 78 2.21 -3.72 0.41
C THR A 78 0.81 -4.14 0.84
N ARG A 79 -0.02 -4.60 -0.09
CA ARG A 79 -1.32 -5.19 0.21
C ARG A 79 -1.18 -6.41 1.13
N GLY A 80 -0.27 -7.33 0.81
CA GLY A 80 0.00 -8.50 1.66
C GLY A 80 0.46 -8.13 3.07
N ASP A 81 1.39 -7.19 3.20
CA ASP A 81 1.88 -6.68 4.49
C ASP A 81 0.73 -6.09 5.32
N LEU A 82 -0.13 -5.27 4.69
CA LEU A 82 -1.26 -4.64 5.36
C LEU A 82 -2.34 -5.65 5.79
N THR A 83 -2.72 -6.58 4.91
CA THR A 83 -3.68 -7.64 5.25
C THR A 83 -3.20 -8.45 6.45
N ASN A 84 -1.92 -8.83 6.48
CA ASN A 84 -1.35 -9.55 7.61
C ASN A 84 -1.41 -8.72 8.91
N ALA A 85 -1.11 -7.42 8.83
CA ALA A 85 -1.18 -6.53 9.98
C ALA A 85 -2.61 -6.37 10.52
N LEU A 86 -3.60 -6.25 9.64
CA LEU A 86 -5.01 -6.13 10.01
C LEU A 86 -5.54 -7.41 10.67
N GLU A 87 -5.24 -8.58 10.10
CA GLU A 87 -5.65 -9.86 10.70
C GLU A 87 -4.98 -10.08 12.06
N LEU A 88 -3.70 -9.72 12.20
CA LEU A 88 -3.03 -9.79 13.50
C LEU A 88 -3.65 -8.83 14.53
N ALA A 89 -4.01 -7.61 14.12
CA ALA A 89 -4.68 -6.65 14.99
C ALA A 89 -6.07 -7.15 15.43
N LYS A 90 -6.81 -7.79 14.53
CA LYS A 90 -8.10 -8.43 14.80
C LYS A 90 -7.95 -9.59 15.78
N VAL A 91 -6.99 -10.48 15.58
CA VAL A 91 -6.70 -11.58 16.50
C VAL A 91 -6.37 -11.05 17.89
N LYS A 92 -5.49 -10.04 18.00
CA LYS A 92 -5.13 -9.41 19.28
C LYS A 92 -6.35 -8.84 20.01
N ARG A 93 -7.28 -8.21 19.28
CA ARG A 93 -8.53 -7.66 19.82
C ARG A 93 -9.42 -8.75 20.41
N LEU A 94 -9.57 -9.87 19.70
CA LEU A 94 -10.36 -11.02 20.16
C LEU A 94 -9.77 -11.66 21.42
N PHE A 95 -8.44 -11.80 21.49
CA PHE A 95 -7.77 -12.30 22.68
C PHE A 95 -8.02 -11.40 23.91
N LEU A 96 -7.89 -10.08 23.74
CA LEU A 96 -8.14 -9.13 24.84
C LEU A 96 -9.61 -9.19 25.31
N GLN A 97 -10.57 -9.31 24.40
CA GLN A 97 -11.98 -9.47 24.76
C GLN A 97 -12.24 -10.77 25.53
N ALA A 98 -11.65 -11.88 25.09
CA ALA A 98 -11.79 -13.16 25.77
C ALA A 98 -11.20 -13.15 27.19
N GLU A 99 -10.04 -12.50 27.38
CA GLU A 99 -9.44 -12.32 28.71
C GLU A 99 -10.30 -11.49 29.65
N VAL A 100 -10.95 -10.43 29.14
CA VAL A 100 -11.87 -9.60 29.91
C VAL A 100 -13.10 -10.41 30.34
N THR A 101 -13.75 -11.13 29.42
CA THR A 101 -14.91 -11.97 29.75
C THR A 101 -14.57 -13.03 30.80
N ARG A 102 -13.40 -13.68 30.69
CA ARG A 102 -12.98 -14.71 31.65
C ARG A 102 -12.76 -14.17 33.07
N LYS A 103 -12.30 -12.92 33.20
CA LYS A 103 -12.18 -12.25 34.50
C LYS A 103 -13.54 -11.88 35.11
N ILE A 104 -14.55 -11.61 34.28
CA ILE A 104 -15.91 -11.28 34.73
C ILE A 104 -16.63 -12.54 35.23
N ASP A 105 -16.48 -13.66 34.54
CA ASP A 105 -17.13 -14.94 34.88
C ASP A 105 -16.44 -15.73 36.01
N SER A 106 -15.37 -15.20 36.60
CA SER A 106 -14.74 -15.73 37.82
C SER A 106 -14.95 -14.78 39.02
N PRO A 107 -16.19 -14.46 39.43
CA PRO A 107 -16.40 -13.72 40.67
C PRO A 107 -15.94 -14.59 41.84
N LYS A 108 -15.20 -13.96 42.76
CA LYS A 108 -14.75 -14.55 44.03
C LYS A 108 -15.90 -15.18 44.82
#